data_AF-A0A9K3KV61-F1
#
_entry.id   AF-A0A9K3KV61-F1
#
_cell.length_a   1.000
_cell.length_b   1.000
_cell.length_c   1.000
_cell.angle_alpha   90.00
_cell.angle_beta   90.00
_cell.angle_gamma   90.00
#
_symmetry.space_group_name_H-M   'P 1'
#
loop_
_entity.id
_entity.type
_entity.pdbx_description
1 polymer ?
#
loop_
_entity_poly.entity_id
_entity_poly.type
_entity_poly.pdbx_seq_one_letter_code
_entity_poly.pdbx_strand_id
1 'polypeptide(L)'
;MFRVAATTLAKRGLSRSSTGSRLAAPSTCTFHHSAPRMEEKKEEAAVESTDSGISPLYAIPIGVAAAVPILQFQWYIPNEETLLASTFLGFCVVAYTQGGQLIANSFKEESNALLKAQNEAEDQVIAKLEETVEYMKLTENIVTDYKEVYDLTEASYAKLNEAGKIKPQHDLKAQVEKILNVMAVEEQSSYEKAKTALMAEATESVMKEFLTNEQLKKAALSAAVGKLTGKAKAAGADPVQAAFVNFFKEKSKAAKASDDGSEEKAARAAMLTKMNAIASAENMYFRFDETTGKPVMAV
;
A
#
# COMPACT_ATOMS: atom_id res chain seq x y z
N MET A 1 -4.91 -28.67 -23.07
CA MET A 1 -6.16 -27.88 -22.98
C MET A 1 -5.88 -26.44 -23.36
N PHE A 2 -5.84 -26.13 -24.65
CA PHE A 2 -5.79 -24.75 -25.15
C PHE A 2 -6.73 -24.67 -26.36
N ARG A 3 -7.86 -23.99 -26.20
CA ARG A 3 -8.72 -23.61 -27.31
C ARG A 3 -8.47 -22.15 -27.62
N VAL A 4 -8.00 -21.93 -28.84
CA VAL A 4 -7.98 -20.67 -29.58
C VAL A 4 -9.38 -20.41 -30.13
N ALA A 5 -9.89 -19.20 -29.95
CA ALA A 5 -10.97 -18.59 -30.74
C ALA A 5 -10.76 -17.07 -30.66
N ALA A 6 -10.13 -16.46 -31.67
CA ALA A 6 -10.77 -15.90 -32.88
C ALA A 6 -11.37 -14.51 -32.63
N THR A 7 -10.65 -13.53 -33.19
CA THR A 7 -10.99 -12.12 -33.40
C THR A 7 -12.18 -11.95 -34.35
N THR A 8 -13.02 -10.92 -34.14
CA THR A 8 -13.72 -10.25 -35.24
C THR A 8 -13.93 -8.76 -34.93
N LEU A 9 -13.66 -7.97 -35.96
CA LEU A 9 -13.57 -6.52 -36.04
C LEU A 9 -14.93 -5.85 -36.29
N ALA A 10 -15.04 -4.62 -35.78
CA ALA A 10 -15.74 -3.46 -36.35
C ALA A 10 -17.29 -3.41 -36.38
N LYS A 11 -17.83 -2.36 -35.72
CA LYS A 11 -18.61 -1.35 -36.45
C LYS A 11 -18.57 0.01 -35.75
N ARG A 12 -18.01 0.99 -36.47
CA ARG A 12 -18.12 2.43 -36.24
C ARG A 12 -19.59 2.83 -36.14
N GLY A 13 -19.93 3.57 -35.09
CA GLY A 13 -21.10 4.45 -35.03
C GLY A 13 -20.64 5.85 -34.64
N LEU A 14 -20.26 6.66 -35.63
CA LEU A 14 -20.23 8.11 -35.48
C LEU A 14 -21.69 8.57 -35.32
N SER A 15 -22.03 9.23 -34.22
CA SER A 15 -23.10 10.21 -34.23
C SER A 15 -22.55 11.52 -33.68
N ARG A 16 -22.69 12.57 -34.49
CA ARG A 16 -22.19 13.91 -34.29
C ARG A 16 -23.37 14.85 -34.55
N SER A 17 -24.06 15.27 -33.50
CA SER A 17 -24.98 16.43 -33.43
C SER A 17 -25.57 16.40 -32.01
N SER A 18 -25.54 17.42 -31.15
CA SER A 18 -25.76 18.86 -31.34
C SER A 18 -25.10 19.56 -30.13
N THR A 19 -24.25 20.57 -30.34
CA THR A 19 -24.63 21.99 -30.18
C THR A 19 -25.70 22.28 -29.12
N GLY A 20 -25.25 22.84 -27.99
CA GLY A 20 -26.04 23.84 -27.25
C GLY A 20 -26.94 23.30 -26.15
N SER A 21 -26.37 23.03 -24.99
CA SER A 21 -27.10 23.12 -23.73
C SER A 21 -26.09 23.42 -22.61
N ARG A 22 -25.81 24.72 -22.44
CA ARG A 22 -25.33 25.25 -21.16
C ARG A 22 -26.50 25.15 -20.19
N LEU A 23 -26.57 24.07 -19.42
CA LEU A 23 -27.31 24.06 -18.16
C LEU A 23 -26.31 24.59 -17.12
N ALA A 24 -26.25 25.91 -16.92
CA ALA A 24 -27.06 26.58 -15.90
C ALA A 24 -26.93 25.83 -14.57
N ALA A 25 -26.10 26.37 -13.69
CA ALA A 25 -26.02 25.99 -12.28
C ALA A 25 -27.44 25.88 -11.70
N PRO A 26 -27.74 24.90 -10.83
CA PRO A 26 -29.01 24.91 -10.13
C PRO A 26 -29.07 26.19 -9.29
N SER A 27 -29.95 27.08 -9.75
CA SER A 27 -30.42 28.25 -9.03
C SER A 27 -30.93 27.78 -7.67
N THR A 28 -30.37 28.37 -6.61
CA THR A 28 -31.04 28.63 -5.34
C THR A 28 -31.85 27.45 -4.78
N CYS A 29 -31.23 26.67 -3.89
CA CYS A 29 -31.98 25.90 -2.91
C CYS A 29 -32.82 26.87 -2.07
N THR A 30 -34.06 27.09 -2.46
CA THR A 30 -35.08 27.68 -1.60
C THR A 30 -35.35 26.66 -0.50
N PHE A 31 -34.79 26.93 0.68
CA PHE A 31 -35.26 26.34 1.92
C PHE A 31 -36.73 26.75 2.09
N HIS A 32 -37.63 25.90 1.62
CA HIS A 32 -38.98 25.89 2.17
C HIS A 32 -38.82 25.48 3.62
N HIS A 33 -38.93 26.45 4.54
CA HIS A 33 -39.23 26.17 5.93
C HIS A 33 -40.51 25.33 5.93
N SER A 34 -40.39 24.00 6.00
CA SER A 34 -41.49 23.16 6.43
C SER A 34 -41.82 23.60 7.84
N ALA A 35 -43.10 23.85 8.09
CA ALA A 35 -43.58 24.15 9.43
C ALA A 35 -43.12 23.01 10.37
N PRO A 36 -42.76 23.31 11.63
CA PRO A 36 -42.35 22.28 12.57
C PRO A 36 -43.41 21.19 12.65
N ARG A 37 -42.96 19.92 12.63
CA ARG A 37 -43.79 18.72 12.81
C ARG A 37 -44.73 18.94 13.99
N MET A 38 -46.01 19.14 13.71
CA MET A 38 -47.03 19.21 14.75
C MET A 38 -47.32 17.79 15.21
N GLU A 39 -47.00 17.49 16.46
CA GLU A 39 -47.43 16.26 17.12
C GLU A 39 -48.96 16.21 17.17
N GLU A 40 -49.52 15.00 17.03
CA GLU A 40 -50.95 14.74 17.24
C GLU A 40 -51.35 15.22 18.64
N LYS A 41 -51.92 16.43 18.72
CA LYS A 41 -52.64 16.88 19.91
C LYS A 41 -53.84 15.97 20.08
N LYS A 42 -53.71 15.07 21.07
CA LYS A 42 -54.81 14.33 21.69
C LYS A 42 -55.99 15.29 21.87
N GLU A 43 -57.13 14.95 21.26
CA GLU A 43 -58.37 15.71 21.38
C GLU A 43 -58.75 15.82 22.86
N GLU A 44 -58.42 16.95 23.50
CA GLU A 44 -59.15 17.39 24.67
C GLU A 44 -60.55 17.74 24.19
N ALA A 45 -61.53 16.99 24.69
CA ALA A 45 -62.93 17.26 24.45
C ALA A 45 -63.19 18.74 24.73
N ALA A 46 -63.59 19.47 23.69
CA ALA A 46 -64.10 20.82 23.84
C ALA A 46 -65.30 20.72 24.79
N VAL A 47 -65.12 21.20 26.02
CA VAL A 47 -66.24 21.51 26.90
C VAL A 47 -67.04 22.58 26.16
N GLU A 48 -68.27 22.25 25.78
CA GLU A 48 -69.23 23.21 25.24
C GLU A 48 -69.41 24.35 26.24
N SER A 49 -68.66 25.43 26.05
CA SER A 49 -69.02 26.72 26.61
C SER A 49 -70.14 27.25 25.72
N THR A 50 -71.37 27.13 26.21
CA THR A 50 -72.52 27.83 25.64
C THR A 50 -72.34 29.32 25.94
N ASP A 51 -71.55 30.00 25.11
CA ASP A 51 -71.35 31.45 25.16
C ASP A 51 -72.56 32.16 24.51
N SER A 52 -73.75 31.91 25.04
CA SER A 52 -75.01 32.56 24.63
C SER A 52 -75.49 33.61 25.63
N GLY A 53 -74.63 34.05 26.56
CA GLY A 53 -74.89 35.15 27.50
C GLY A 53 -76.07 34.96 28.49
N ILE A 54 -76.82 33.87 28.39
CA ILE A 54 -77.96 33.52 29.24
C ILE A 54 -77.84 32.04 29.58
N SER A 55 -77.88 31.70 30.86
CA SER A 55 -77.78 30.31 31.28
C SER A 55 -78.98 29.48 30.79
N PRO A 56 -78.78 28.20 30.42
CA PRO A 56 -79.86 27.34 29.89
C PRO A 56 -81.09 27.25 30.79
N LEU A 57 -80.89 27.38 32.10
CA LEU A 57 -81.95 27.35 33.12
C LEU A 57 -82.87 28.57 33.08
N TYR A 58 -82.39 29.72 32.61
CA TYR A 58 -83.20 30.93 32.44
C TYR A 58 -83.68 31.14 31.00
N ALA A 59 -82.98 30.59 30.01
CA ALA A 59 -83.37 30.68 28.60
C ALA A 59 -84.72 29.97 28.32
N ILE A 60 -84.95 28.79 28.92
CA ILE A 60 -86.17 28.01 28.68
C ILE A 60 -87.42 28.72 29.23
N PRO A 61 -87.48 29.18 30.51
CA PRO A 61 -88.65 29.89 31.02
C PRO A 61 -88.93 31.22 30.31
N ILE A 62 -87.88 31.97 29.94
CA ILE A 62 -88.03 33.25 29.22
C ILE A 62 -88.58 33.01 27.81
N GLY A 63 -88.09 31.98 27.11
CA GLY A 63 -88.61 31.60 25.79
C GLY A 63 -90.10 31.21 25.83
N VAL A 64 -90.51 30.43 26.84
CA VAL A 64 -91.93 30.07 27.03
C VAL A 64 -92.77 31.30 27.38
N ALA A 65 -92.29 32.17 28.26
CA ALA A 65 -92.98 33.40 28.65
C ALA A 65 -93.15 34.38 27.47
N ALA A 66 -92.23 34.40 26.51
CA ALA A 66 -92.34 35.20 25.29
C ALA A 66 -93.25 34.56 24.23
N ALA A 67 -93.27 33.22 24.14
CA ALA A 67 -94.07 32.50 23.15
C ALA A 67 -95.59 32.59 23.42
N VAL A 68 -96.01 32.60 24.70
CA VAL A 68 -97.45 32.62 25.08
C VAL A 68 -98.17 33.90 24.60
N PRO A 69 -97.65 35.12 24.83
CA PRO A 69 -98.26 36.35 24.30
C PRO A 69 -98.28 36.42 22.77
N ILE A 70 -97.24 35.94 22.07
CA ILE A 70 -97.16 35.99 20.60
C ILE A 70 -98.31 35.18 19.97
N LEU A 71 -98.66 34.04 20.57
CA LEU A 71 -99.78 33.21 20.14
C LEU A 71 -101.14 33.79 20.58
N GLN A 72 -101.24 34.32 21.80
CA GLN A 72 -102.50 34.82 22.35
C GLN A 72 -102.94 36.15 21.72
N PHE A 73 -102.01 37.02 21.33
CA PHE A 73 -102.29 38.29 20.63
C PHE A 73 -102.31 38.13 19.10
N GLN A 74 -102.23 36.90 18.57
CA GLN A 74 -102.21 36.59 17.12
C GLN A 74 -101.14 37.36 16.32
N TRP A 75 -100.02 37.72 16.95
CA TRP A 75 -98.88 38.33 16.24
C TRP A 75 -98.25 37.35 15.23
N TYR A 76 -98.44 36.05 15.47
CA TYR A 76 -98.13 34.98 14.53
C TYR A 76 -99.34 34.05 14.40
N ILE A 77 -99.80 33.82 13.18
CA ILE A 77 -100.96 32.96 12.90
C ILE A 77 -100.44 31.61 12.42
N PRO A 78 -100.72 30.50 13.13
CA PRO A 78 -100.36 29.17 12.65
C PRO A 78 -101.15 28.85 11.38
N ASN A 79 -100.42 28.72 10.28
CA ASN A 79 -100.91 28.34 8.95
C ASN A 79 -100.13 27.11 8.43
N GLU A 80 -100.50 26.59 7.26
CA GLU A 80 -99.83 25.46 6.60
C GLU A 80 -98.30 25.64 6.47
N GLU A 81 -97.84 26.88 6.23
CA GLU A 81 -96.42 27.24 6.16
C GLU A 81 -95.67 27.05 7.51
N THR A 82 -96.39 27.08 8.63
CA THR A 82 -95.78 26.94 9.97
C THR A 82 -95.49 25.47 10.31
N LEU A 83 -96.27 24.56 9.72
CA LEU A 83 -96.00 23.12 9.74
C LEU A 83 -94.83 22.78 8.80
N LEU A 84 -94.76 23.43 7.63
CA LEU A 84 -93.59 23.33 6.75
C LEU A 84 -92.32 23.88 7.43
N ALA A 85 -92.41 25.01 8.13
CA ALA A 85 -91.28 25.58 8.86
C ALA A 85 -90.82 24.69 10.03
N SER A 86 -91.73 24.09 10.79
CA SER A 86 -91.36 23.19 11.90
C SER A 86 -90.70 21.90 11.42
N THR A 87 -91.19 21.32 10.32
CA THR A 87 -90.57 20.14 9.70
C THR A 87 -89.22 20.46 9.07
N PHE A 88 -89.05 21.65 8.46
CA PHE A 88 -87.75 22.12 7.97
C PHE A 88 -86.74 22.38 9.10
N LEU A 89 -87.15 23.00 10.20
CA LEU A 89 -86.30 23.19 11.38
C LEU A 89 -85.91 21.83 12.01
N GLY A 90 -86.86 20.89 12.09
CA GLY A 90 -86.57 19.52 12.51
C GLY A 90 -85.54 18.83 11.61
N PHE A 91 -85.66 19.00 10.29
CA PHE A 91 -84.66 18.52 9.33
C PHE A 91 -83.30 19.18 9.54
N CYS A 92 -83.23 20.51 9.73
CA CYS A 92 -81.96 21.20 10.00
C CYS A 92 -81.28 20.70 11.28
N VAL A 93 -82.04 20.47 12.37
CA VAL A 93 -81.50 19.92 13.62
C VAL A 93 -80.96 18.50 13.42
N VAL A 94 -81.68 17.63 12.71
CA VAL A 94 -81.22 16.26 12.41
C VAL A 94 -80.01 16.29 11.46
N ALA A 95 -80.04 17.12 10.42
CA ALA A 95 -78.94 17.30 9.49
C ALA A 95 -77.67 17.83 10.19
N TYR A 96 -77.82 18.72 11.17
CA TYR A 96 -76.68 19.23 11.94
C TYR A 96 -76.15 18.19 12.93
N THR A 97 -77.03 17.51 13.68
CA THR A 97 -76.62 16.55 14.72
C THR A 97 -76.06 15.25 14.14
N GLN A 98 -76.70 14.68 13.10
CA GLN A 98 -76.27 13.42 12.49
C GLN A 98 -75.39 13.65 11.26
N GLY A 99 -75.75 14.59 10.38
CA GLY A 99 -74.97 14.91 9.19
C GLY A 99 -73.70 15.71 9.50
N GLY A 100 -73.75 16.61 10.48
CA GLY A 100 -72.59 17.39 10.90
C GLY A 100 -71.46 16.53 11.48
N GLN A 101 -71.79 15.51 12.28
CA GLN A 101 -70.79 14.58 12.79
C GLN A 101 -70.13 13.75 11.68
N LEU A 102 -70.90 13.31 10.68
CA LEU A 102 -70.36 12.56 9.54
C LEU A 102 -69.41 13.42 8.70
N ILE A 103 -69.80 14.66 8.41
CA ILE A 103 -68.96 15.62 7.66
C ILE A 103 -67.69 15.95 8.46
N ALA A 104 -67.82 16.23 9.76
CA ALA A 104 -66.67 16.53 10.62
C ALA A 104 -65.68 15.34 10.68
N ASN A 105 -66.18 14.11 10.79
CA ASN A 105 -65.34 12.91 10.78
C ASN A 105 -64.64 12.72 9.42
N SER A 106 -65.33 12.99 8.30
CA SER A 106 -64.71 12.90 6.97
C SER A 106 -63.56 13.90 6.78
N PHE A 107 -63.72 15.15 7.28
CA PHE A 107 -62.65 16.14 7.22
C PHE A 107 -61.48 15.81 8.16
N LYS A 108 -61.75 15.24 9.34
CA LYS A 108 -60.68 14.76 10.23
C LYS A 108 -59.91 13.60 9.60
N GLU A 109 -60.60 12.65 8.96
CA GLU A 109 -59.97 11.53 8.27
C GLU A 109 -59.12 12.01 7.09
N GLU A 110 -59.63 12.93 6.27
CA GLU A 110 -58.88 13.53 5.16
C GLU A 110 -57.66 14.34 5.67
N SER A 111 -57.83 15.12 6.73
CA SER A 111 -56.74 15.86 7.37
C SER A 111 -55.65 14.92 7.90
N ASN A 112 -56.03 13.84 8.60
CA ASN A 112 -55.08 12.87 9.12
C ASN A 112 -54.38 12.09 8.00
N ALA A 113 -55.10 11.76 6.93
CA ALA A 113 -54.54 11.13 5.75
C ALA A 113 -53.51 12.04 5.04
N LEU A 114 -53.82 13.34 4.92
CA LEU A 114 -52.91 14.31 4.31
C LEU A 114 -51.66 14.54 5.16
N LEU A 115 -51.80 14.65 6.49
CA LEU A 115 -50.65 14.72 7.41
C LEU A 115 -49.78 13.47 7.30
N LYS A 116 -50.39 12.28 7.23
CA LYS A 116 -49.64 11.04 7.05
C LYS A 116 -48.90 11.01 5.72
N ALA A 117 -49.55 11.37 4.62
CA ALA A 117 -48.93 11.44 3.29
C ALA A 117 -47.78 12.46 3.24
N GLN A 118 -47.91 13.60 3.93
CA GLN A 118 -46.84 14.58 4.03
C GLN A 118 -45.66 14.04 4.84
N ASN A 119 -45.91 13.42 6.00
CA ASN A 119 -44.84 12.82 6.80
C ASN A 119 -44.11 11.72 6.02
N GLU A 120 -44.83 10.85 5.31
CA GLU A 120 -44.22 9.82 4.47
C GLU A 120 -43.39 10.41 3.32
N ALA A 121 -43.84 11.51 2.71
CA ALA A 121 -43.07 12.21 1.69
C ALA A 121 -41.81 12.88 2.26
N GLU A 122 -41.90 13.49 3.45
CA GLU A 122 -40.75 14.07 4.16
C GLU A 122 -39.73 12.99 4.53
N ASP A 123 -40.17 11.84 5.04
CA ASP A 123 -39.29 10.70 5.36
C ASP A 123 -38.57 10.17 4.11
N GLN A 124 -39.25 10.09 2.96
CA GLN A 124 -38.62 9.70 1.69
C GLN A 124 -37.58 10.71 1.22
N VAL A 125 -37.82 12.01 1.44
CA VAL A 125 -36.85 13.07 1.10
C VAL A 125 -35.63 12.99 2.03
N ILE A 126 -35.84 12.78 3.32
CA ILE A 126 -34.76 12.59 4.30
C ILE A 126 -33.90 11.39 3.91
N ALA A 127 -34.51 10.24 3.62
CA ALA A 127 -33.78 9.04 3.21
C ALA A 127 -32.91 9.27 1.95
N LYS A 128 -33.45 9.98 0.95
CA LYS A 128 -32.68 10.34 -0.26
C LYS A 128 -31.54 11.31 0.06
N LEU A 129 -31.76 12.27 0.95
CA LEU A 129 -30.71 13.21 1.37
C LEU A 129 -29.59 12.47 2.10
N GLU A 130 -29.92 11.54 2.99
CA GLU A 130 -28.92 10.70 3.68
C GLU A 130 -28.08 9.88 2.68
N GLU A 131 -28.72 9.25 1.69
CA GLU A 131 -28.02 8.53 0.61
C GLU A 131 -27.08 9.46 -0.17
N THR A 132 -27.54 10.67 -0.52
CA THR A 132 -26.67 11.63 -1.23
C THR A 132 -25.49 12.11 -0.38
N VAL A 133 -25.66 12.25 0.93
CA VAL A 133 -24.57 12.60 1.85
C VAL A 133 -23.56 11.47 1.94
N GLU A 134 -23.99 10.22 2.03
CA GLU A 134 -23.10 9.05 2.01
C GLU A 134 -22.33 8.96 0.69
N TYR A 135 -22.99 9.19 -0.43
CA TYR A 135 -22.35 9.24 -1.75
C TYR A 135 -21.28 10.34 -1.84
N MET A 136 -21.55 11.53 -1.28
CA MET A 136 -20.58 12.62 -1.23
C MET A 136 -19.37 12.27 -0.35
N LYS A 137 -19.58 11.64 0.82
CA LYS A 137 -18.49 11.15 1.69
C LYS A 137 -17.63 10.09 0.98
N LEU A 138 -18.27 9.18 0.24
CA LEU A 138 -17.56 8.18 -0.55
C LEU A 138 -16.71 8.83 -1.64
N THR A 139 -17.23 9.89 -2.28
CA THR A 139 -16.48 10.67 -3.28
C THR A 139 -15.29 11.41 -2.66
N GLU A 140 -15.43 11.94 -1.44
CA GLU A 140 -14.33 12.56 -0.70
C GLU A 140 -13.22 11.55 -0.37
N ASN A 141 -13.60 10.35 0.09
CA ASN A 141 -12.64 9.27 0.35
C ASN A 141 -11.89 8.87 -0.91
N ILE A 142 -12.56 8.75 -2.06
CA ILE A 142 -11.90 8.47 -3.34
C ILE A 142 -10.82 9.52 -3.68
N VAL A 143 -11.11 10.81 -3.45
CA VAL A 143 -10.11 11.87 -3.70
C VAL A 143 -8.91 11.74 -2.75
N THR A 144 -9.15 11.37 -1.49
CA THR A 144 -8.08 11.10 -0.52
C THR A 144 -7.25 9.89 -0.95
N ASP A 145 -7.89 8.79 -1.34
CA ASP A 145 -7.21 7.59 -1.85
C ASP A 145 -6.32 7.91 -3.06
N TYR A 146 -6.81 8.75 -3.99
CA TYR A 146 -5.99 9.17 -5.13
C TYR A 146 -4.74 9.95 -4.70
N LYS A 147 -4.86 10.86 -3.72
CA LYS A 147 -3.71 11.59 -3.19
C LYS A 147 -2.72 10.65 -2.51
N GLU A 148 -3.20 9.74 -1.69
CA GLU A 148 -2.35 8.75 -1.02
C GLU A 148 -1.63 7.85 -2.04
N VAL A 149 -2.30 7.45 -3.12
CA VAL A 149 -1.66 6.72 -4.22
C VAL A 149 -0.58 7.56 -4.89
N TYR A 150 -0.84 8.84 -5.17
CA TYR A 150 0.18 9.73 -5.75
C TYR A 150 1.39 9.86 -4.83
N ASP A 151 1.19 10.15 -3.55
CA ASP A 151 2.26 10.27 -2.55
C ASP A 151 3.05 8.97 -2.42
N LEU A 152 2.36 7.81 -2.42
CA LEU A 152 2.99 6.50 -2.38
C LEU A 152 3.81 6.22 -3.65
N THR A 153 3.31 6.62 -4.82
CA THR A 153 4.07 6.48 -6.07
C THR A 153 5.34 7.35 -6.07
N GLU A 154 5.26 8.60 -5.62
CA GLU A 154 6.42 9.48 -5.51
C GLU A 154 7.46 8.91 -4.54
N ALA A 155 7.02 8.50 -3.34
CA ALA A 155 7.88 7.87 -2.35
C ALA A 155 8.53 6.56 -2.88
N SER A 156 7.78 5.78 -3.67
CA SER A 156 8.28 4.56 -4.30
C SER A 156 9.37 4.86 -5.34
N TYR A 157 9.16 5.87 -6.19
CA TYR A 157 10.17 6.30 -7.16
C TYR A 157 11.42 6.90 -6.51
N ALA A 158 11.27 7.64 -5.41
CA ALA A 158 12.39 8.13 -4.62
C ALA A 158 13.25 6.96 -4.09
N LYS A 159 12.61 5.97 -3.47
CA LYS A 159 13.28 4.74 -3.00
C LYS A 159 13.90 3.93 -4.14
N LEU A 160 13.24 3.85 -5.29
CA LEU A 160 13.77 3.17 -6.47
C LEU A 160 15.05 3.86 -6.99
N ASN A 161 15.08 5.19 -6.99
CA ASN A 161 16.25 5.97 -7.40
C ASN A 161 17.42 5.80 -6.40
N GLU A 162 17.13 5.82 -5.10
CA GLU A 162 18.12 5.52 -4.06
C GLU A 162 18.67 4.09 -4.18
N ALA A 163 17.79 3.10 -4.35
CA ALA A 163 18.18 1.71 -4.60
C ALA A 163 18.99 1.56 -5.90
N GLY A 164 18.65 2.33 -6.93
CA GLY A 164 19.37 2.40 -8.19
C GLY A 164 20.81 2.92 -8.05
N LYS A 165 21.11 3.75 -7.04
CA LYS A 165 22.48 4.18 -6.71
C LYS A 165 23.24 3.13 -5.91
N ILE A 166 22.55 2.44 -4.99
CA ILE A 166 23.15 1.49 -4.05
C ILE A 166 23.49 0.16 -4.73
N LYS A 167 22.61 -0.34 -5.60
CA LYS A 167 22.79 -1.66 -6.25
C LYS A 167 24.10 -1.77 -7.05
N PRO A 168 24.46 -0.81 -7.94
CA PRO A 168 25.72 -0.86 -8.66
C PRO A 168 26.95 -0.80 -7.74
N GLN A 169 26.86 -0.11 -6.60
CA GLN A 169 27.95 -0.05 -5.63
C GLN A 169 28.18 -1.41 -4.95
N HIS A 170 27.09 -2.11 -4.60
CA HIS A 170 27.19 -3.46 -4.05
C HIS A 170 27.67 -4.48 -5.09
N ASP A 171 27.20 -4.40 -6.33
CA ASP A 171 27.65 -5.28 -7.41
C ASP A 171 29.16 -5.07 -7.68
N LEU A 172 29.63 -3.83 -7.73
CA LEU A 172 31.06 -3.51 -7.88
C LEU A 172 31.87 -4.04 -6.69
N LYS A 173 31.39 -3.84 -5.46
CA LYS A 173 32.04 -4.36 -4.26
C LYS A 173 32.18 -5.88 -4.32
N ALA A 174 31.11 -6.60 -4.69
CA ALA A 174 31.14 -8.05 -4.80
C ALA A 174 32.14 -8.54 -5.87
N GLN A 175 32.23 -7.85 -7.00
CA GLN A 175 33.22 -8.16 -8.05
C GLN A 175 34.65 -7.94 -7.56
N VAL A 176 34.93 -6.84 -6.86
CA VAL A 176 36.26 -6.54 -6.31
C VAL A 176 36.66 -7.55 -5.23
N GLU A 177 35.76 -7.88 -4.30
CA GLU A 177 36.01 -8.89 -3.26
C GLU A 177 36.35 -10.25 -3.87
N LYS A 178 35.68 -10.62 -4.96
CA LYS A 178 35.96 -11.88 -5.66
C LYS A 178 37.33 -11.90 -6.31
N ILE A 179 37.72 -10.81 -6.98
CA ILE A 179 39.05 -10.67 -7.57
C ILE A 179 40.14 -10.72 -6.49
N LEU A 180 39.92 -10.06 -5.34
CA LEU A 180 40.83 -10.13 -4.18
C LEU A 180 40.97 -11.56 -3.65
N ASN A 181 39.87 -12.31 -3.55
CA ASN A 181 39.91 -13.71 -3.11
C ASN A 181 40.70 -14.59 -4.10
N VAL A 182 40.53 -14.38 -5.40
CA VAL A 182 41.31 -15.10 -6.42
C VAL A 182 42.80 -14.76 -6.31
N MET A 183 43.14 -13.49 -6.08
CA MET A 183 44.51 -13.04 -5.87
C MET A 183 45.13 -13.72 -4.65
N ALA A 184 44.45 -13.73 -3.51
CA ALA A 184 44.94 -14.37 -2.29
C ALA A 184 45.18 -15.88 -2.49
N VAL A 185 44.27 -16.58 -3.19
CA VAL A 185 44.41 -18.01 -3.49
C VAL A 185 45.58 -18.27 -4.44
N GLU A 186 45.76 -17.45 -5.47
CA GLU A 186 46.86 -17.61 -6.43
C GLU A 186 48.22 -17.29 -5.81
N GLU A 187 48.30 -16.29 -4.93
CA GLU A 187 49.51 -15.99 -4.15
C GLU A 187 49.89 -17.17 -3.26
N GLN A 188 48.92 -17.72 -2.53
CA GLN A 188 49.17 -18.88 -1.68
C GLN A 188 49.59 -20.10 -2.50
N SER A 189 48.94 -20.36 -3.64
CA SER A 189 49.31 -21.44 -4.56
C SER A 189 50.72 -21.26 -5.13
N SER A 190 51.08 -20.03 -5.50
CA SER A 190 52.40 -19.70 -6.03
C SER A 190 53.49 -19.86 -4.98
N TYR A 191 53.21 -19.44 -3.74
CA TYR A 191 54.12 -19.64 -2.61
C TYR A 191 54.34 -21.14 -2.31
N GLU A 192 53.28 -21.95 -2.32
CA GLU A 192 53.37 -23.39 -2.11
C GLU A 192 54.11 -24.11 -3.24
N LYS A 193 53.88 -23.72 -4.51
CA LYS A 193 54.63 -24.21 -5.67
C LYS A 193 56.10 -23.83 -5.62
N ALA A 194 56.42 -22.58 -5.28
CA ALA A 194 57.79 -22.11 -5.14
C ALA A 194 58.51 -22.86 -4.02
N LYS A 195 57.84 -23.06 -2.88
CA LYS A 195 58.38 -23.84 -1.75
C LYS A 195 58.66 -25.29 -2.16
N THR A 196 57.71 -25.97 -2.81
CA THR A 196 57.89 -27.38 -3.22
C THR A 196 58.97 -27.54 -4.29
N ALA A 197 59.01 -26.66 -5.29
CA ALA A 197 60.06 -26.66 -6.30
C ALA A 197 61.45 -26.40 -5.70
N LEU A 198 61.55 -25.45 -4.77
CA LEU A 198 62.82 -25.13 -4.11
C LEU A 198 63.29 -26.28 -3.20
N MET A 199 62.37 -26.96 -2.51
CA MET A 199 62.68 -28.20 -1.77
C MET A 199 63.15 -29.32 -2.71
N ALA A 200 62.48 -29.54 -3.84
CA ALA A 200 62.86 -30.56 -4.81
C ALA A 200 64.26 -30.29 -5.39
N GLU A 201 64.54 -29.06 -5.80
CA GLU A 201 65.85 -28.67 -6.33
C GLU A 201 66.94 -28.77 -5.25
N ALA A 202 66.64 -28.42 -4.00
CA ALA A 202 67.56 -28.63 -2.88
C ALA A 202 67.86 -30.12 -2.69
N THR A 203 66.85 -30.99 -2.75
CA THR A 203 67.05 -32.44 -2.61
C THR A 203 67.88 -33.00 -3.76
N GLU A 204 67.66 -32.56 -5.00
CA GLU A 204 68.46 -33.00 -6.15
C GLU A 204 69.90 -32.50 -6.08
N SER A 205 70.12 -31.24 -5.70
CA SER A 205 71.46 -30.67 -5.57
C SER A 205 72.25 -31.36 -4.46
N VAL A 206 71.65 -31.54 -3.29
CA VAL A 206 72.31 -32.24 -2.17
C VAL A 206 72.52 -33.72 -2.50
N MET A 207 71.61 -34.39 -3.21
CA MET A 207 71.86 -35.76 -3.70
C MET A 207 73.03 -35.81 -4.67
N LYS A 208 73.12 -34.88 -5.62
CA LYS A 208 74.24 -34.82 -6.58
C LYS A 208 75.57 -34.59 -5.85
N GLU A 209 75.63 -33.65 -4.91
CA GLU A 209 76.82 -33.42 -4.08
C GLU A 209 77.17 -34.64 -3.21
N PHE A 210 76.16 -35.30 -2.65
CA PHE A 210 76.36 -36.51 -1.86
C PHE A 210 76.92 -37.64 -2.71
N LEU A 211 76.50 -37.78 -3.97
CA LEU A 211 76.99 -38.82 -4.88
C LEU A 211 78.42 -38.56 -5.37
N THR A 212 78.81 -37.30 -5.57
CA THR A 212 80.13 -36.93 -6.11
C THR A 212 81.20 -36.76 -5.04
N ASN A 213 80.85 -36.29 -3.84
CA ASN A 213 81.83 -35.95 -2.81
C ASN A 213 82.04 -37.11 -1.82
N GLU A 214 83.13 -37.87 -2.00
CA GLU A 214 83.50 -38.99 -1.12
C GLU A 214 83.73 -38.58 0.35
N GLN A 215 84.17 -37.35 0.59
CA GLN A 215 84.40 -36.83 1.94
C GLN A 215 83.07 -36.60 2.67
N LEU A 216 82.04 -36.13 1.96
CA LEU A 216 80.68 -36.01 2.50
C LEU A 216 80.06 -37.38 2.81
N LYS A 217 80.28 -38.40 1.96
CA LYS A 217 79.83 -39.78 2.24
C LYS A 217 80.47 -40.35 3.50
N LYS A 218 81.79 -40.21 3.66
CA LYS A 218 82.53 -40.70 4.83
C LYS A 218 82.12 -39.95 6.10
N ALA A 219 81.96 -38.63 6.03
CA ALA A 219 81.50 -37.79 7.14
C ALA A 219 80.06 -38.14 7.56
N ALA A 220 79.15 -38.35 6.59
CA ALA A 220 77.78 -38.75 6.86
C ALA A 220 77.69 -40.16 7.47
N LEU A 221 78.48 -41.12 6.98
CA LEU A 221 78.53 -42.48 7.52
C LEU A 221 79.12 -42.48 8.95
N SER A 222 80.17 -41.71 9.19
CA SER A 222 80.74 -41.53 10.53
C SER A 222 79.76 -40.88 11.50
N ALA A 223 79.03 -39.84 11.07
CA ALA A 223 77.98 -39.20 11.85
C ALA A 223 76.80 -40.14 12.15
N ALA A 224 76.38 -40.96 11.19
CA ALA A 224 75.32 -41.96 11.37
C ALA A 224 75.72 -43.05 12.37
N VAL A 225 76.94 -43.59 12.25
CA VAL A 225 77.50 -44.57 13.20
C VAL A 225 77.65 -43.94 14.60
N GLY A 226 78.07 -42.68 14.69
CA GLY A 226 78.16 -41.94 15.96
C GLY A 226 76.80 -41.75 16.65
N LYS A 227 75.74 -41.49 15.88
CA LYS A 227 74.35 -41.38 16.40
C LYS A 227 73.81 -42.74 16.86
N LEU A 228 74.05 -43.82 16.12
CA LEU A 228 73.57 -45.17 16.49
C LEU A 228 74.29 -45.78 17.70
N THR A 229 75.57 -45.43 17.90
CA THR A 229 76.38 -45.98 19.00
C THR A 229 76.30 -45.18 20.30
N GLY A 230 75.48 -44.11 20.35
CA GLY A 230 75.30 -43.27 21.54
C GLY A 230 76.54 -42.47 21.95
N LYS A 231 77.63 -42.50 21.16
CA LYS A 231 78.89 -41.79 21.43
C LYS A 231 78.89 -40.34 20.92
N ALA A 232 77.79 -39.88 20.33
CA ALA A 232 77.66 -38.51 19.88
C ALA A 232 77.53 -37.56 21.10
N LYS A 233 78.65 -36.93 21.50
CA LYS A 233 78.56 -35.64 22.19
C LYS A 233 77.72 -34.72 21.30
N ALA A 234 76.74 -34.06 21.91
CA ALA A 234 75.95 -33.03 21.27
C ALA A 234 76.84 -32.05 20.48
N ALA A 235 76.33 -31.59 19.34
CA ALA A 235 76.86 -30.47 18.53
C ALA A 235 77.99 -30.76 17.51
N GLY A 236 77.74 -31.67 16.57
CA GLY A 236 78.26 -31.54 15.21
C GLY A 236 77.09 -31.59 14.24
N ALA A 237 76.84 -30.52 13.49
CA ALA A 237 75.74 -30.45 12.52
C ALA A 237 75.76 -31.68 11.60
N ASP A 238 74.59 -32.26 11.33
CA ASP A 238 74.50 -33.36 10.37
C ASP A 238 75.07 -32.86 9.01
N PRO A 239 76.11 -33.51 8.45
CA PRO A 239 76.78 -33.00 7.27
C PRO A 239 75.83 -32.88 6.06
N VAL A 240 74.78 -33.71 6.00
CA VAL A 240 73.74 -33.58 4.97
C VAL A 240 72.83 -32.38 5.25
N GLN A 241 72.45 -32.16 6.51
CA GLN A 241 71.68 -30.98 6.91
C GLN A 241 72.48 -29.68 6.68
N ALA A 242 73.79 -29.69 6.90
CA ALA A 242 74.69 -28.58 6.61
C ALA A 242 74.76 -28.29 5.10
N ALA A 243 74.78 -29.33 4.26
CA ALA A 243 74.71 -29.19 2.80
C ALA A 243 73.39 -28.54 2.35
N PHE A 244 72.25 -28.96 2.91
CA PHE A 244 70.96 -28.28 2.68
C PHE A 244 71.01 -26.80 3.09
N VAL A 245 71.48 -26.48 4.30
CA VAL A 245 71.57 -25.10 4.79
C VAL A 245 72.49 -24.25 3.91
N ASN A 246 73.59 -24.81 3.41
CA ASN A 246 74.48 -24.12 2.49
C ASN A 246 73.82 -23.86 1.13
N PHE A 247 73.09 -24.83 0.58
CA PHE A 247 72.28 -24.64 -0.63
C PHE A 247 71.30 -23.47 -0.50
N PHE A 248 70.53 -23.39 0.60
CA PHE A 248 69.61 -22.26 0.82
C PHE A 248 70.35 -20.91 0.98
N LYS A 249 71.53 -20.90 1.61
CA LYS A 249 72.36 -19.69 1.74
C LYS A 249 72.92 -19.23 0.41
N GLU A 250 73.35 -20.14 -0.46
CA GLU A 250 73.88 -19.81 -1.77
C GLU A 250 72.76 -19.38 -2.71
N LYS A 251 71.63 -20.09 -2.70
CA LYS A 251 70.45 -19.75 -3.51
C LYS A 251 69.83 -18.41 -3.10
N SER A 252 69.79 -18.08 -1.81
CA SER A 252 69.34 -16.75 -1.35
C SER A 252 70.32 -15.62 -1.71
N LYS A 253 71.63 -15.89 -1.82
CA LYS A 253 72.60 -14.92 -2.33
C LYS A 253 72.46 -14.73 -3.84
N ALA A 254 72.24 -15.81 -4.59
CA ALA A 254 72.02 -15.76 -6.02
C ALA A 254 70.73 -14.99 -6.36
N ALA A 255 69.63 -15.25 -5.65
CA ALA A 255 68.37 -14.53 -5.83
C ALA A 255 68.49 -13.02 -5.56
N LYS A 256 69.32 -12.61 -4.59
CA LYS A 256 69.61 -11.19 -4.32
C LYS A 256 70.47 -10.51 -5.40
N ALA A 257 71.20 -11.29 -6.18
CA ALA A 257 72.08 -10.78 -7.24
C ALA A 257 71.38 -10.76 -8.61
N SER A 258 70.31 -11.52 -8.79
CA SER A 258 69.59 -11.68 -10.06
C SER A 258 68.25 -10.92 -10.12
N ASP A 259 68.06 -9.89 -9.29
CA ASP A 259 66.80 -9.14 -9.20
C ASP A 259 66.60 -8.20 -10.40
N ASP A 260 66.37 -8.78 -11.58
CA ASP A 260 66.06 -8.05 -12.81
C ASP A 260 64.55 -7.74 -12.95
N GLY A 261 63.73 -8.14 -11.96
CA GLY A 261 62.28 -7.93 -11.93
C GLY A 261 61.50 -8.57 -13.10
N SER A 262 62.16 -9.37 -13.95
CA SER A 262 61.55 -9.98 -15.14
C SER A 262 60.59 -11.12 -14.78
N GLU A 263 60.94 -11.92 -13.77
CA GLU A 263 60.09 -13.01 -13.28
C GLU A 263 58.84 -12.48 -12.58
N GLU A 264 58.98 -11.40 -11.80
CA GLU A 264 57.84 -10.73 -11.16
C GLU A 264 56.90 -10.10 -12.20
N LYS A 265 57.44 -9.49 -13.26
CA LYS A 265 56.64 -8.97 -14.38
C LYS A 265 55.91 -10.09 -15.14
N ALA A 266 56.56 -11.23 -15.38
CA ALA A 266 55.94 -12.37 -16.03
C ALA A 266 54.83 -13.02 -15.16
N ALA A 267 55.08 -13.16 -13.85
CA ALA A 267 54.09 -13.65 -12.89
C ALA A 267 52.88 -12.70 -12.80
N ARG A 268 53.14 -11.38 -12.75
CA ARG A 268 52.09 -10.36 -12.75
C ARG A 268 51.29 -10.36 -14.06
N ALA A 269 51.94 -10.53 -15.22
CA ALA A 269 51.24 -10.64 -16.50
C ALA A 269 50.33 -11.88 -16.55
N ALA A 270 50.83 -13.04 -16.11
CA ALA A 270 50.03 -14.27 -16.06
C ALA A 270 48.83 -14.16 -15.11
N MET A 271 49.02 -13.46 -13.98
CA MET A 271 47.95 -13.16 -13.03
C MET A 271 46.90 -12.22 -13.64
N LEU A 272 47.32 -11.15 -14.32
CA LEU A 272 46.42 -10.24 -15.03
C LEU A 272 45.59 -10.96 -16.10
N THR A 273 46.19 -11.87 -16.87
CA THR A 273 45.46 -12.69 -17.85
C THR A 273 44.38 -13.55 -17.19
N LYS A 274 44.69 -14.20 -16.05
CA LYS A 274 43.71 -14.99 -15.29
C LYS A 274 42.58 -14.12 -14.73
N MET A 275 42.90 -12.97 -14.17
CA MET A 275 41.91 -12.03 -13.64
C MET A 275 40.99 -11.51 -14.74
N ASN A 276 41.53 -11.19 -15.92
CA ASN A 276 40.76 -10.76 -17.07
C ASN A 276 39.87 -11.86 -17.66
N ALA A 277 40.30 -13.13 -17.57
CA ALA A 277 39.48 -14.27 -17.96
C ALA A 277 38.27 -14.45 -17.03
N ILE A 278 38.47 -14.28 -15.72
CA ILE A 278 37.38 -14.34 -14.72
C ILE A 278 36.46 -13.12 -14.89
N ALA A 279 37.01 -11.93 -15.13
CA ALA A 279 36.25 -10.72 -15.41
C ALA A 279 35.33 -10.89 -16.63
N SER A 280 35.82 -11.58 -17.68
CA SER A 280 35.02 -11.94 -18.85
C SER A 280 33.98 -13.02 -18.60
N ALA A 281 34.33 -14.08 -17.87
CA ALA A 281 33.40 -15.17 -17.59
C ALA A 281 32.22 -14.71 -16.72
N GLU A 282 32.43 -13.69 -15.88
CA GLU A 282 31.47 -13.22 -14.89
C GLU A 282 30.83 -11.88 -15.23
N ASN A 283 31.07 -11.35 -16.44
CA ASN A 283 30.57 -10.07 -16.92
C ASN A 283 30.82 -8.93 -15.91
N MET A 284 32.05 -8.84 -15.41
CA MET A 284 32.42 -7.77 -14.49
C MET A 284 32.43 -6.41 -15.19
N TYR A 285 32.18 -5.34 -14.44
CA TYR A 285 32.15 -3.98 -14.96
C TYR A 285 33.53 -3.42 -15.34
N PHE A 286 34.60 -4.12 -14.97
CA PHE A 286 35.97 -3.69 -15.20
C PHE A 286 36.88 -4.86 -15.56
N ARG A 287 37.95 -4.54 -16.27
CA ARG A 287 39.06 -5.44 -16.64
C ARG A 287 40.37 -4.75 -16.30
N PHE A 288 41.42 -5.50 -16.07
CA PHE A 288 42.73 -4.93 -15.84
C PHE A 288 43.46 -4.73 -17.16
N ASP A 289 44.02 -3.54 -17.37
CA ASP A 289 44.93 -3.30 -18.49
C ASP A 289 46.17 -4.19 -18.33
N GLU A 290 46.48 -4.96 -19.37
CA GLU A 290 47.58 -5.92 -19.39
C GLU A 290 48.96 -5.25 -19.29
N THR A 291 49.05 -3.96 -19.64
CA THR A 291 50.30 -3.19 -19.63
C THR A 291 50.51 -2.42 -18.34
N THR A 292 49.46 -1.83 -17.78
CA THR A 292 49.56 -0.98 -16.59
C THR A 292 49.07 -1.65 -15.30
N GLY A 293 48.31 -2.75 -15.42
CA GLY A 293 47.64 -3.42 -14.31
C GLY A 293 46.53 -2.58 -13.66
N LYS A 294 46.13 -1.47 -14.28
CA LYS A 294 45.07 -0.60 -13.76
C LYS A 294 43.69 -1.11 -14.19
N PRO A 295 42.66 -0.98 -13.34
CA PRO A 295 41.30 -1.30 -13.74
C PRO A 295 40.80 -0.29 -14.78
N VAL A 296 40.24 -0.79 -15.86
CA VAL A 296 39.59 -0.07 -16.95
C VAL A 296 38.17 -0.59 -17.06
N MET A 297 37.21 0.29 -17.29
CA MET A 297 35.81 -0.11 -17.46
C MET A 297 35.68 -1.05 -18.67
N ALA A 298 35.01 -2.18 -18.47
CA ALA A 298 34.63 -3.06 -19.56
C ALA A 298 33.49 -2.37 -20.32
N VAL A 299 33.72 -2.03 -21.59
CA VAL A 299 32.69 -1.54 -22.52
C VAL A 299 31.85 -2.72 -23.00
#